data_AF-A0A2U0AI09-F1
#
_entry.id   AF-A0A2U0AI09-F1
#
_cell.length_a   1.000
_cell.length_b   1.000
_cell.length_c   1.000
_cell.angle_alpha   90.00
_cell.angle_beta   90.00
_cell.angle_gamma   90.00
#
_symmetry.space_group_name_H-M   'P 1'
#
loop_
_entity.id
_entity.type
_entity.pdbx_description
1 polymer ?
#
loop_
_entity_poly.entity_id
_entity_poly.type
_entity_poly.pdbx_seq_one_letter_code
_entity_poly.pdbx_strand_id
1 'polypeptide(L)'
;MNAIEASWNGWSALTLLLLPLSAIFCLVSAVRRLLFRIGLLRVVDLDVPVIVVGNISVGGTGKTPLVIWLAEKMQQLGFKPGIVTRGYGGNSRQWPREVDPDTQASEVGDEALLLRRRTGCPVYAGPDRSTVA
;
A
#
# COMPACT_ATOMS: atom_id res chain seq x y z
N MET A 1 16.69 2.43 -20.38
CA MET A 1 15.75 3.57 -20.31
C MET A 1 14.78 3.44 -21.46
N ASN A 2 13.60 2.90 -21.19
CA ASN A 2 12.56 2.72 -22.21
C ASN A 2 11.97 4.07 -22.60
N ALA A 3 11.46 4.21 -23.84
CA ALA A 3 10.82 5.44 -24.32
C ALA A 3 9.68 5.93 -23.39
N ILE A 4 9.02 5.00 -22.69
CA ILE A 4 8.00 5.27 -21.68
C ILE A 4 8.60 5.96 -20.45
N GLU A 5 9.73 5.48 -19.93
CA GLU A 5 10.41 6.09 -18.77
C GLU A 5 10.94 7.49 -19.09
N ALA A 6 11.42 7.70 -20.32
CA ALA A 6 11.84 9.02 -20.80
C ALA A 6 10.67 10.02 -20.90
N SER A 7 9.47 9.53 -21.21
CA SER A 7 8.25 10.36 -21.26
C SER A 7 7.72 10.80 -19.90
N TRP A 8 8.17 10.20 -18.79
CA TRP A 8 7.70 10.55 -17.44
C TRP A 8 8.13 11.94 -16.99
N ASN A 9 9.28 12.43 -17.45
CA ASN A 9 9.87 13.69 -16.98
C ASN A 9 9.79 14.83 -18.02
N GLY A 10 9.07 14.65 -19.13
CA GLY A 10 9.04 15.61 -20.23
C GLY A 10 7.74 15.62 -21.03
N TRP A 11 7.54 16.68 -21.80
CA TRP A 11 6.42 16.81 -22.72
C TRP A 11 6.75 16.04 -24.00
N SER A 12 6.16 14.86 -24.15
CA SER A 12 6.26 14.04 -25.36
C SER A 12 4.90 13.95 -26.05
N ALA A 13 4.89 13.56 -27.33
CA ALA A 13 3.64 13.26 -28.05
C ALA A 13 2.80 12.20 -27.32
N LEU A 14 3.45 11.25 -26.64
CA LEU A 14 2.80 10.24 -25.80
C LEU A 14 2.11 10.88 -24.58
N THR A 15 2.77 11.84 -23.94
CA THR A 15 2.21 12.59 -22.79
C THR A 15 0.93 13.31 -23.21
N LEU A 16 0.95 14.00 -24.35
CA LEU A 16 -0.20 14.70 -24.91
C LEU A 16 -1.36 13.75 -25.26
N LEU A 17 -1.04 12.60 -25.86
CA LEU A 17 -2.03 11.57 -26.18
C LEU A 17 -2.70 10.97 -24.93
N LEU A 18 -1.96 10.86 -23.83
CA LEU A 18 -2.45 10.32 -22.56
C LEU A 18 -3.13 11.37 -21.67
N LEU A 19 -3.06 12.67 -21.99
CA LEU A 19 -3.76 13.72 -21.25
C LEU A 19 -5.27 13.50 -21.06
N PRO A 20 -6.07 13.14 -22.09
CA PRO A 20 -7.49 12.88 -21.88
C PRO A 20 -7.72 11.71 -20.92
N LEU A 21 -6.90 10.66 -20.98
CA LEU A 21 -6.98 9.54 -20.05
C LEU A 21 -6.60 9.95 -18.62
N SER A 22 -5.59 10.82 -18.48
CA SER A 22 -5.20 11.43 -17.19
C SER A 22 -6.33 12.28 -16.61
N ALA A 23 -7.01 13.10 -17.43
CA ALA A 23 -8.15 13.90 -17.00
C ALA A 23 -9.31 13.04 -16.48
N ILE A 24 -9.62 11.93 -17.17
CA ILE A 24 -10.62 10.95 -16.71
C ILE A 24 -10.21 10.34 -15.37
N PHE A 25 -8.96 9.89 -15.23
CA PHE A 25 -8.44 9.35 -13.97
C PHE A 25 -8.52 10.37 -12.83
N CYS A 26 -8.17 11.64 -13.09
CA CYS A 26 -8.27 12.74 -12.14
C CYS A 26 -9.72 12.99 -11.71
N LEU A 27 -10.66 13.00 -12.66
CA LEU A 27 -12.09 13.15 -12.39
C LEU A 27 -12.62 12.02 -11.51
N VAL A 28 -12.37 10.76 -11.89
CA VAL A 28 -12.79 9.59 -11.11
C VAL A 28 -12.20 9.61 -9.69
N SER A 29 -10.92 9.96 -9.56
CA SER A 29 -10.26 10.10 -8.26
C SER A 29 -10.84 11.24 -7.41
N ALA A 30 -11.19 12.37 -8.04
CA ALA A 30 -11.81 13.50 -7.37
C ALA A 30 -13.23 13.17 -6.87
N VAL A 31 -14.05 12.54 -7.73
CA VAL A 31 -15.38 12.06 -7.36
C VAL A 31 -15.29 11.08 -6.20
N ARG A 32 -14.43 10.06 -6.28
CA ARG A 32 -14.25 9.10 -5.18
C ARG A 32 -13.87 9.78 -3.86
N ARG A 33 -12.95 10.76 -3.88
CA ARG A 33 -12.58 11.54 -2.68
C ARG A 33 -13.76 12.33 -2.13
N LEU A 34 -14.58 12.94 -3.00
CA LEU A 34 -15.78 13.66 -2.59
C LEU A 34 -16.78 12.71 -1.91
N LEU A 35 -17.01 11.53 -2.48
CA LEU A 35 -17.94 10.54 -1.91
C LEU A 35 -17.54 10.07 -0.50
N PHE A 36 -16.24 9.94 -0.22
CA PHE A 36 -15.76 9.70 1.15
C PHE A 36 -15.97 10.92 2.06
N ARG A 37 -15.68 12.13 1.58
CA ARG A 37 -15.83 13.38 2.37
C ARG A 37 -17.27 13.66 2.79
N ILE A 38 -18.24 13.35 1.94
CA ILE A 38 -19.67 13.54 2.24
C ILE A 38 -20.27 12.34 2.99
N GLY A 39 -19.47 11.33 3.34
CA GLY A 39 -19.91 10.15 4.09
C GLY A 39 -20.76 9.15 3.29
N LEU A 40 -20.77 9.23 1.95
CA LEU A 40 -21.53 8.27 1.13
C LEU A 40 -20.82 6.91 1.05
N LEU A 41 -19.49 6.90 1.05
CA LEU A 41 -18.71 5.66 1.10
C LEU A 41 -18.41 5.27 2.54
N ARG A 42 -18.52 3.97 2.83
CA ARG A 42 -18.27 3.40 4.16
C ARG A 42 -16.83 3.65 4.60
N VAL A 43 -16.69 4.21 5.80
CA VAL A 43 -15.43 4.30 6.55
C VAL A 43 -15.51 3.27 7.67
N VAL A 44 -14.39 2.62 7.96
CA VAL A 44 -14.27 1.68 9.07
C VAL A 44 -13.39 2.33 10.12
N ASP A 45 -13.96 2.55 11.29
CA ASP A 45 -13.24 3.02 12.47
C ASP A 45 -12.70 1.82 13.23
N LEU A 46 -11.47 1.95 13.71
CA LEU A 46 -10.78 0.92 14.47
C LEU A 46 -10.50 1.45 15.87
N ASP A 47 -10.62 0.59 16.87
CA ASP A 47 -10.43 0.94 18.30
C ASP A 47 -8.95 1.21 18.65
N VAL A 48 -8.04 1.08 17.68
CA VAL A 48 -6.60 1.28 17.83
C VAL A 48 -6.10 2.40 16.93
N PRO A 49 -5.02 3.12 17.32
CA PRO A 49 -4.40 4.12 16.45
C PRO A 49 -3.86 3.50 15.17
N VAL A 50 -4.20 4.09 14.01
CA VAL A 50 -3.76 3.61 12.69
C VAL A 50 -2.88 4.63 12.00
N ILE A 51 -1.69 4.21 11.58
CA ILE A 51 -0.78 5.03 10.76
C ILE A 51 -0.80 4.49 9.33
N VAL A 52 -1.25 5.31 8.39
CA VAL A 52 -1.28 4.95 6.96
C VAL A 52 -0.03 5.46 6.27
N VAL A 53 0.81 4.54 5.78
CA VAL A 53 1.99 4.87 4.96
C VAL A 53 1.68 4.61 3.49
N GLY A 54 1.62 5.67 2.69
CA GLY A 54 1.29 5.62 1.25
C GLY A 54 2.24 6.46 0.41
N ASN A 55 2.06 6.43 -0.91
CA ASN A 55 2.76 7.31 -1.84
C ASN A 55 1.80 7.84 -2.91
N ILE A 56 2.13 8.99 -3.51
CA ILE A 56 1.36 9.67 -4.55
C ILE A 56 1.79 9.19 -5.96
N SER A 57 3.02 8.67 -6.09
CA SER A 57 3.59 8.21 -7.36
C SER A 57 3.70 6.68 -7.44
N VAL A 58 3.74 6.15 -8.66
CA VAL A 58 4.01 4.73 -8.92
C VAL A 58 5.52 4.50 -8.91
N GLY A 59 5.99 3.40 -8.32
CA GLY A 59 7.43 3.03 -8.27
C GLY A 59 8.02 2.91 -6.87
N GLY A 60 9.33 2.61 -6.84
CA GLY A 60 10.14 2.42 -5.63
C GLY A 60 10.34 3.71 -4.85
N THR A 61 9.41 3.99 -3.96
CA THR A 61 9.21 5.31 -3.33
C THR A 61 9.56 5.32 -1.85
N GLY A 62 10.43 4.40 -1.43
CA GLY A 62 10.94 4.32 -0.07
C GLY A 62 9.90 3.92 0.99
N LYS A 63 8.67 3.54 0.61
CA LYS A 63 7.61 3.11 1.55
C LYS A 63 8.08 1.98 2.45
N THR A 64 8.68 0.94 1.88
CA THR A 64 9.09 -0.25 2.63
C THR A 64 10.18 0.07 3.67
N PRO A 65 11.28 0.78 3.33
CA PRO A 65 12.22 1.29 4.34
C PRO A 65 11.56 2.16 5.42
N LEU A 66 10.62 3.04 5.04
CA LEU A 66 9.93 3.92 5.99
C LEU A 66 9.06 3.12 6.97
N VAL A 67 8.32 2.12 6.50
CA VAL A 67 7.51 1.23 7.35
C VAL A 67 8.38 0.45 8.32
N ILE A 68 9.53 -0.08 7.87
CA ILE A 68 10.48 -0.78 8.73
C ILE A 68 10.98 0.15 9.83
N TRP A 69 11.47 1.34 9.45
CA TRP A 69 11.96 2.33 10.41
C TRP A 69 10.88 2.72 11.42
N LEU A 70 9.66 2.95 10.97
CA LEU A 70 8.55 3.33 11.85
C LEU A 70 8.21 2.21 12.84
N ALA A 71 8.13 0.96 12.36
CA ALA A 71 7.85 -0.19 13.21
C ALA A 71 8.93 -0.38 14.28
N GLU A 72 10.21 -0.32 13.90
CA GLU A 72 11.34 -0.41 14.82
C GLU A 72 11.34 0.74 15.84
N LYS A 73 11.01 1.96 15.41
CA LYS A 73 10.91 3.12 16.32
C LYS A 73 9.77 2.97 17.31
N MET A 74 8.61 2.49 16.88
CA MET A 74 7.49 2.22 17.78
C MET A 74 7.83 1.13 18.80
N GLN A 75 8.52 0.06 18.37
CA GLN A 75 9.02 -0.98 19.29
C GLN A 75 10.02 -0.41 20.31
N GLN A 76 10.95 0.45 19.89
CA GLN A 76 11.91 1.13 20.79
C GLN A 76 11.21 2.01 21.83
N LEU A 77 10.05 2.57 21.49
CA LEU A 77 9.20 3.34 22.39
C LEU A 77 8.30 2.46 23.28
N GLY A 78 8.40 1.13 23.19
CA GLY A 78 7.63 0.18 24.00
C GLY A 78 6.26 -0.19 23.45
N PHE A 79 5.90 0.26 22.25
CA PHE A 79 4.66 -0.15 21.58
C PHE A 79 4.78 -1.53 20.95
N LYS A 80 3.62 -2.14 20.65
CA LYS A 80 3.49 -3.42 19.95
C LYS A 80 2.82 -3.19 18.58
N PRO A 81 3.53 -2.64 17.58
CA PRO A 81 2.94 -2.34 16.28
C PRO A 81 2.59 -3.62 15.51
N GLY A 82 1.47 -3.59 14.80
CA GLY A 82 1.12 -4.54 13.75
C GLY A 82 1.19 -3.87 12.38
N ILE A 83 1.52 -4.64 11.34
CA ILE A 83 1.65 -4.13 9.97
C ILE A 83 0.61 -4.80 9.08
N VAL A 84 -0.20 -4.00 8.38
CA VAL A 84 -1.17 -4.49 7.40
C VAL A 84 -0.74 -4.09 5.99
N THR A 85 -0.57 -5.08 5.12
CA THR A 85 -0.17 -4.87 3.72
C THR A 85 -1.24 -5.40 2.77
N ARG A 86 -1.17 -5.00 1.50
CA ARG A 86 -2.13 -5.47 0.48
C ARG A 86 -1.92 -6.93 0.07
N GLY A 87 -0.72 -7.48 0.30
CA GLY A 87 -0.31 -8.77 -0.25
C GLY A 87 -0.11 -8.76 -1.77
N TYR A 88 0.45 -7.69 -2.33
CA TYR A 88 0.66 -7.58 -3.77
C TYR A 88 1.54 -8.71 -4.30
N GLY A 89 1.15 -9.33 -5.41
CA GLY A 89 1.82 -10.50 -5.97
C GLY A 89 1.52 -11.82 -5.24
N GLY A 90 0.84 -11.78 -4.09
CA GLY A 90 0.38 -12.95 -3.36
C GLY A 90 -0.89 -13.56 -3.95
N ASN A 91 -1.01 -14.88 -3.91
CA ASN A 91 -2.14 -15.65 -4.44
C ASN A 91 -2.83 -16.53 -3.39
N SER A 92 -2.78 -16.14 -2.11
CA SER A 92 -3.44 -16.88 -1.02
C SER A 92 -4.91 -17.20 -1.35
N ARG A 93 -5.33 -18.41 -0.97
CA ARG A 93 -6.72 -18.88 -1.12
C ARG A 93 -7.68 -18.21 -0.15
N GLN A 94 -7.17 -17.70 0.96
CA GLN A 94 -7.93 -17.05 2.01
C GLN A 94 -7.25 -15.76 2.42
N TRP A 95 -8.05 -14.70 2.55
CA TRP A 95 -7.64 -13.39 3.00
C TRP A 95 -8.56 -12.94 4.14
N PRO A 96 -8.06 -12.15 5.10
CA PRO A 96 -6.66 -11.80 5.29
C PRO A 96 -5.82 -13.00 5.77
N ARG A 97 -4.50 -12.91 5.60
CA ARG A 97 -3.57 -13.96 6.00
C ARG A 97 -2.45 -13.39 6.86
N GLU A 98 -2.22 -14.02 8.00
CA GLU A 98 -1.02 -13.77 8.80
C GLU A 98 0.22 -14.26 8.05
N VAL A 99 1.28 -13.45 8.11
CA VAL A 99 2.54 -13.74 7.45
C VAL A 99 3.51 -14.33 8.46
N ASP A 100 3.73 -15.64 8.36
CA ASP A 100 4.81 -16.30 9.08
C ASP A 100 6.15 -16.17 8.34
N PRO A 101 7.30 -16.18 9.06
CA PRO A 101 8.62 -16.16 8.43
C PRO A 101 8.85 -17.27 7.39
N ASP A 102 8.14 -18.39 7.54
CA ASP A 102 8.20 -19.59 6.69
C ASP A 102 7.13 -19.59 5.59
N THR A 103 6.24 -18.60 5.55
CA THR A 103 5.22 -18.49 4.50
C THR A 103 5.88 -18.20 3.15
N GLN A 104 5.37 -18.82 2.09
CA GLN A 104 5.88 -18.57 0.74
C GLN A 104 5.48 -17.17 0.24
N ALA A 105 6.43 -16.47 -0.38
CA ALA A 105 6.16 -15.15 -0.98
C ALA A 105 5.09 -15.21 -2.09
N SER A 106 4.94 -16.36 -2.76
CA SER A 106 3.86 -16.59 -3.74
C SER A 106 2.48 -16.45 -3.12
N GLU A 107 2.31 -16.73 -1.83
CA GLU A 107 1.02 -16.72 -1.15
C GLU A 107 0.68 -15.32 -0.61
N VAL A 108 1.65 -14.63 -0.02
CA VAL A 108 1.42 -13.38 0.73
C VAL A 108 2.07 -12.13 0.12
N GLY A 109 2.87 -12.29 -0.95
CA GLY A 109 3.68 -11.24 -1.53
C GLY A 109 5.07 -11.13 -0.89
N ASP A 110 6.03 -10.70 -1.68
CA ASP A 110 7.44 -10.50 -1.30
C ASP A 110 7.61 -9.37 -0.27
N GLU A 111 6.92 -8.24 -0.45
CA GLU A 111 6.97 -7.11 0.49
C GLU A 111 6.49 -7.51 1.89
N ALA A 112 5.43 -8.31 1.99
CA ALA A 112 4.85 -8.71 3.28
C ALA A 112 5.81 -9.63 4.05
N LEU A 113 6.41 -10.60 3.37
CA LEU A 113 7.41 -11.49 3.96
C LEU A 113 8.68 -10.75 4.37
N LEU A 114 9.12 -9.78 3.56
CA LEU A 114 10.25 -8.92 3.89
C LEU A 114 9.99 -8.12 5.17
N LEU A 115 8.80 -7.52 5.30
CA LEU A 115 8.42 -6.77 6.49
C LEU A 115 8.38 -7.65 7.73
N ARG A 116 7.81 -8.85 7.63
CA ARG A 116 7.78 -9.84 8.73
C ARG A 116 9.19 -10.19 9.20
N ARG A 117 10.07 -10.53 8.27
CA ARG A 117 11.45 -10.95 8.57
C ARG A 117 12.32 -9.81 9.11
N ARG A 118 12.12 -8.58 8.65
CA ARG A 118 12.93 -7.42 9.07
C ARG A 118 12.51 -6.85 10.41
N THR A 119 11.20 -6.72 10.64
CA THR A 119 10.68 -6.02 11.82
C THR A 119 10.34 -6.95 12.98
N GLY A 120 10.13 -8.25 12.71
CA GLY A 120 9.62 -9.20 13.70
C GLY A 120 8.21 -8.87 14.20
N CYS A 121 7.54 -7.85 13.66
CA CYS A 121 6.18 -7.48 14.02
C CYS A 121 5.18 -8.51 13.48
N PRO A 122 3.97 -8.62 14.08
CA PRO A 122 2.83 -9.25 13.42
C PRO A 122 2.57 -8.54 12.08
N VAL A 123 2.50 -9.32 10.99
CA VAL A 123 2.22 -8.79 9.66
C VAL A 123 1.05 -9.58 9.07
N TYR A 124 0.06 -8.85 8.57
CA TYR A 124 -1.08 -9.42 7.88
C TYR A 124 -1.14 -8.87 6.45
N ALA A 125 -1.40 -9.76 5.50
CA ALA A 125 -1.58 -9.43 4.09
C ALA A 125 -3.05 -9.63 3.70
N GLY A 126 -3.61 -8.69 2.94
CA GLY A 126 -4.97 -8.81 2.40
C GLY A 126 -5.41 -7.61 1.57
N PRO A 127 -6.24 -7.80 0.53
CA PRO A 127 -6.71 -6.72 -0.33
C PRO A 127 -7.64 -5.74 0.41
N ASP A 128 -8.41 -6.24 1.36
CA ASP A 128 -9.21 -5.45 2.28
C ASP A 128 -8.46 -5.30 3.62
N ARG A 129 -8.09 -4.06 3.94
CA ARG A 129 -7.37 -3.75 5.19
C ARG A 129 -8.30 -3.69 6.39
N SER A 130 -9.60 -3.47 6.15
CA SER A 130 -10.58 -3.33 7.23
C SER A 130 -10.96 -4.67 7.85
N THR A 131 -10.77 -5.78 7.14
CA THR A 131 -11.05 -7.13 7.64
C THR A 131 -9.91 -7.72 8.47
N VAL A 132 -8.76 -7.05 8.49
CA VAL A 132 -7.53 -7.50 9.17
C VAL A 132 -7.47 -7.01 10.62
N ALA A 133 -8.17 -5.90 10.90
CA ALA A 133 -8.04 -5.12 12.12
C ALA A 133 -9.21 -5.35 13.08
#